data_AF-A0A9D2ABQ8-F1
#
_entry.id   AF-A0A9D2ABQ8-F1
#
_cell.length_a   1.000
_cell.length_b   1.000
_cell.length_c   1.000
_cell.angle_alpha   90.00
_cell.angle_beta   90.00
_cell.angle_gamma   90.00
#
_symmetry.space_group_name_H-M   'P 1'
#
loop_
_entity.id
_entity.type
_entity.pdbx_description
1 polymer ?
#
loop_
_entity_poly.entity_id
_entity_poly.type
_entity_poly.pdbx_seq_one_letter_code
_entity_poly.pdbx_strand_id
1 'polypeptide(L)'
;AIGGKKELETRLDTLFTTSSQIDGAEASGDITGLIGQYAHGNEPSHHMAYLYNWTDAPWKGQERLDFIMRNFYTNQPDGIIGNEDCGQMSAWYVMSAMGFYQVCPGIPVYTVGRPMVDKATIRVAGGTFEIVVTNNSPENKYVKSIKLNGQELATPFFSHADLVKGGKMEIEMSATH
;
A
#
# COMPACT_ATOMS: atom_id res chain seq x y z
N ALA A 1 -25.40 2.69 -1.79
CA ALA A 1 -24.34 1.96 -2.55
C ALA A 1 -23.50 2.98 -3.32
N ILE A 2 -22.17 2.86 -3.31
CA ILE A 2 -21.21 3.83 -3.90
C ILE A 2 -21.17 3.73 -5.45
N GLY A 3 -22.26 3.42 -6.14
CA GLY A 3 -22.32 3.44 -7.62
C GLY A 3 -21.44 2.41 -8.38
N GLY A 4 -20.69 1.53 -7.71
CA GLY A 4 -19.88 0.47 -8.33
C GLY A 4 -18.39 0.81 -8.48
N LYS A 5 -17.63 -0.06 -9.14
CA LYS A 5 -16.16 0.07 -9.28
C LYS A 5 -15.72 1.41 -9.86
N LYS A 6 -16.42 1.87 -10.91
CA LYS A 6 -16.04 3.11 -11.61
C LYS A 6 -16.24 4.35 -10.75
N GLU A 7 -17.35 4.40 -10.02
CA GLU A 7 -17.63 5.50 -9.11
C GLU A 7 -16.67 5.52 -7.92
N LEU A 8 -16.28 4.34 -7.40
CA LEU A 8 -15.21 4.24 -6.41
C LEU A 8 -13.88 4.80 -6.96
N GLU A 9 -13.50 4.42 -8.18
CA GLU A 9 -12.30 4.94 -8.85
C GLU A 9 -12.34 6.47 -8.97
N THR A 10 -13.45 7.03 -9.45
CA THR A 10 -13.62 8.49 -9.60
C THR A 10 -13.48 9.23 -8.27
N ARG A 11 -14.03 8.67 -7.18
CA ARG A 11 -13.93 9.27 -5.84
C ARG A 11 -12.51 9.22 -5.30
N LEU A 12 -11.79 8.10 -5.51
CA LEU A 12 -10.38 8.01 -5.16
C LEU A 12 -9.54 9.00 -5.99
N ASP A 13 -9.78 9.09 -7.30
CA ASP A 13 -9.10 10.07 -8.14
C ASP A 13 -9.35 11.50 -7.64
N THR A 14 -10.61 11.81 -7.26
CA THR A 14 -10.97 13.11 -6.67
C THR A 14 -10.21 13.36 -5.38
N LEU A 15 -10.11 12.37 -4.47
CA LEU A 15 -9.35 12.50 -3.23
C LEU A 15 -7.89 12.89 -3.51
N PHE A 16 -7.22 12.21 -4.44
CA PHE A 16 -5.80 12.43 -4.71
C PHE A 16 -5.48 13.63 -5.61
N THR A 17 -6.49 14.28 -6.22
CA THR A 17 -6.28 15.39 -7.18
C THR A 17 -6.95 16.70 -6.76
N THR A 18 -7.92 16.66 -5.85
CA THR A 18 -8.53 17.88 -5.27
C THR A 18 -7.46 18.70 -4.54
N SER A 19 -7.48 20.02 -4.68
CA SER A 19 -6.52 20.93 -4.03
C SER A 19 -6.24 20.56 -2.57
N SER A 20 -4.97 20.59 -2.16
CA SER A 20 -4.54 20.36 -0.76
C SER A 20 -4.80 21.55 0.16
N GLN A 21 -5.43 22.62 -0.33
CA GLN A 21 -5.81 23.76 0.51
C GLN A 21 -6.76 23.32 1.63
N ILE A 22 -6.45 23.71 2.85
CA ILE A 22 -7.28 23.50 4.05
C ILE A 22 -7.68 24.89 4.55
N ASP A 23 -8.97 25.17 4.52
CA ASP A 23 -9.55 26.44 4.98
C ASP A 23 -10.24 26.26 6.33
N GLY A 24 -10.26 27.33 7.14
CA GLY A 24 -11.02 27.41 8.39
C GLY A 24 -10.16 27.31 9.65
N ALA A 25 -10.69 27.84 10.76
CA ALA A 25 -10.01 27.89 12.05
C ALA A 25 -9.81 26.51 12.71
N GLU A 26 -10.48 25.48 12.21
CA GLU A 26 -10.45 24.09 12.69
C GLU A 26 -9.41 23.22 11.94
N ALA A 27 -8.55 23.82 11.10
CA ALA A 27 -7.50 23.11 10.41
C ALA A 27 -6.51 22.51 11.43
N SER A 28 -6.56 21.19 11.62
CA SER A 28 -5.67 20.50 12.55
C SER A 28 -4.25 20.46 12.00
N GLY A 29 -3.26 20.72 12.88
CA GLY A 29 -1.85 20.53 12.59
C GLY A 29 -1.46 19.08 12.31
N ASP A 30 -2.33 18.12 12.64
CA ASP A 30 -2.13 16.68 12.37
C ASP A 30 -2.42 16.32 10.89
N ILE A 31 -2.88 17.27 10.07
CA ILE A 31 -3.14 17.05 8.65
C ILE A 31 -1.89 17.39 7.85
N THR A 32 -1.01 16.41 7.70
CA THR A 32 0.27 16.54 6.97
C THR A 32 0.42 15.43 5.92
N GLY A 33 1.45 15.55 5.07
CA GLY A 33 1.72 14.55 4.01
C GLY A 33 0.61 14.50 2.97
N LEU A 34 0.28 15.67 2.41
CA LEU A 34 -0.87 15.83 1.52
C LEU A 34 -0.57 15.38 0.08
N ILE A 35 -1.51 14.62 -0.50
CA ILE A 35 -1.60 14.36 -1.94
C ILE A 35 -3.04 14.68 -2.34
N GLY A 36 -3.26 15.90 -2.79
CA GLY A 36 -4.61 16.45 -2.85
C GLY A 36 -5.22 16.50 -1.44
N GLN A 37 -6.37 15.86 -1.24
CA GLN A 37 -7.05 15.74 0.05
C GLN A 37 -6.68 14.46 0.84
N TYR A 38 -5.83 13.59 0.29
CA TYR A 38 -5.24 12.49 1.05
C TYR A 38 -4.22 13.04 2.05
N ALA A 39 -4.32 12.68 3.33
CA ALA A 39 -3.38 13.11 4.38
C ALA A 39 -2.67 11.92 5.00
N HIS A 40 -1.39 11.72 4.68
CA HIS A 40 -0.65 10.55 5.15
C HIS A 40 -0.25 10.61 6.62
N GLY A 41 -0.09 11.81 7.19
CA GLY A 41 0.32 11.95 8.60
C GLY A 41 -0.76 11.58 9.62
N ASN A 42 -1.88 11.00 9.18
CA ASN A 42 -3.02 10.65 10.02
C ASN A 42 -3.69 9.36 9.52
N GLU A 43 -4.06 8.49 10.45
CA GLU A 43 -4.48 7.11 10.21
C GLU A 43 -5.68 6.91 9.29
N PRO A 44 -6.73 7.76 9.31
CA PRO A 44 -7.92 7.54 8.49
C PRO A 44 -7.60 7.36 7.01
N SER A 45 -6.51 7.96 6.51
CA SER A 45 -6.09 7.86 5.12
C SER A 45 -5.30 6.60 4.78
N HIS A 46 -4.69 5.91 5.76
CA HIS A 46 -3.63 4.91 5.52
C HIS A 46 -4.04 3.77 4.56
N HIS A 47 -5.31 3.40 4.54
CA HIS A 47 -5.82 2.31 3.72
C HIS A 47 -6.31 2.77 2.33
N MET A 48 -6.44 4.07 2.07
CA MET A 48 -7.15 4.60 0.90
C MET A 48 -6.50 4.25 -0.44
N ALA A 49 -5.17 4.27 -0.53
CA ALA A 49 -4.46 3.91 -1.77
C ALA A 49 -4.69 2.44 -2.17
N TYR A 50 -4.89 1.55 -1.20
CA TYR A 50 -5.18 0.13 -1.45
C TYR A 50 -6.59 -0.10 -1.98
N LEU A 51 -7.52 0.85 -1.82
CA LEU A 51 -8.90 0.70 -2.29
C LEU A 51 -9.01 0.66 -3.82
N TYR A 52 -7.99 1.12 -4.56
CA TYR A 52 -7.90 0.93 -6.01
C TYR A 52 -7.90 -0.56 -6.41
N ASN A 53 -7.53 -1.49 -5.53
CA ASN A 53 -7.61 -2.93 -5.83
C ASN A 53 -9.04 -3.47 -5.90
N TRP A 54 -10.04 -2.71 -5.43
CA TRP A 54 -11.46 -3.01 -5.63
C TRP A 54 -12.03 -2.35 -6.88
N THR A 55 -11.23 -1.60 -7.64
CA THR A 55 -11.61 -1.03 -8.93
C THR A 55 -10.97 -1.82 -10.08
N ASP A 56 -11.13 -1.35 -11.31
CA ASP A 56 -10.42 -1.90 -12.46
C ASP A 56 -9.09 -1.17 -12.72
N ALA A 57 -8.63 -0.35 -11.76
CA ALA A 57 -7.42 0.47 -11.86
C ALA A 57 -6.43 0.31 -10.69
N PRO A 58 -6.00 -0.92 -10.33
CA PRO A 58 -5.07 -1.16 -9.22
C PRO A 58 -3.71 -0.47 -9.38
N TRP A 59 -3.26 -0.24 -10.63
CA TRP A 59 -2.00 0.46 -10.92
C TRP A 59 -1.96 1.89 -10.36
N LYS A 60 -3.10 2.58 -10.30
CA LYS A 60 -3.20 3.90 -9.66
C LYS A 60 -2.86 3.82 -8.18
N GLY A 61 -3.31 2.77 -7.49
CA GLY A 61 -2.93 2.49 -6.11
C GLY A 61 -1.42 2.28 -5.97
N GLN A 62 -0.82 1.51 -6.87
CA GLN A 62 0.63 1.26 -6.88
C GLN A 62 1.44 2.54 -7.09
N GLU A 63 1.00 3.47 -7.96
CA GLU A 63 1.62 4.79 -8.12
C GLU A 63 1.55 5.63 -6.85
N ARG A 64 0.39 5.65 -6.18
CA ARG A 64 0.23 6.41 -4.92
C ARG A 64 1.10 5.83 -3.82
N LEU A 65 1.15 4.50 -3.68
CA LEU A 65 2.00 3.81 -2.71
C LEU A 65 3.49 4.08 -2.97
N ASP A 66 3.93 4.03 -4.25
CA ASP A 66 5.30 4.39 -4.64
C ASP A 66 5.63 5.82 -4.23
N PHE A 67 4.75 6.78 -4.50
CA PHE A 67 4.95 8.17 -4.13
C PHE A 67 5.02 8.35 -2.60
N ILE A 68 4.05 7.82 -1.86
CA ILE A 68 3.96 7.96 -0.40
C ILE A 68 5.25 7.45 0.26
N MET A 69 5.65 6.20 -0.03
CA MET A 69 6.81 5.61 0.63
C MET A 69 8.14 6.27 0.26
N ARG A 70 8.24 6.90 -0.92
CA ARG A 70 9.46 7.63 -1.33
C ARG A 70 9.57 9.05 -0.78
N ASN A 71 8.45 9.71 -0.52
CA ASN A 71 8.43 11.14 -0.22
C ASN A 71 8.03 11.45 1.22
N PHE A 72 7.28 10.58 1.90
CA PHE A 72 6.79 10.82 3.26
C PHE A 72 7.55 10.03 4.34
N TYR A 73 8.53 9.23 3.93
CA TYR A 73 9.42 8.51 4.82
C TYR A 73 10.86 8.74 4.41
N THR A 74 11.67 9.25 5.33
CA THR A 74 13.11 9.43 5.12
C THR A 74 13.90 8.92 6.32
N ASN A 75 15.22 8.83 6.18
CA ASN A 75 16.12 8.46 7.26
C ASN A 75 16.65 9.69 8.05
N GLN A 76 16.00 10.85 7.90
CA GLN A 76 16.36 12.08 8.60
C GLN A 76 15.61 12.18 9.95
N PRO A 77 16.06 13.04 10.89
CA PRO A 77 15.38 13.23 12.18
C PRO A 77 13.90 13.63 12.08
N ASP A 78 13.51 14.29 10.99
CA ASP A 78 12.13 14.68 10.63
C ASP A 78 11.51 13.72 9.59
N GLY A 79 12.01 12.49 9.52
CA GLY A 79 11.70 11.54 8.46
C GLY A 79 10.31 10.91 8.50
N ILE A 80 9.45 11.26 9.47
CA ILE A 80 8.04 10.85 9.53
C ILE A 80 7.20 12.11 9.39
N ILE A 81 6.28 12.10 8.43
CA ILE A 81 5.55 13.31 8.01
C ILE A 81 4.49 13.78 9.02
N GLY A 82 4.19 13.01 10.07
CA GLY A 82 3.20 13.30 11.11
C GLY A 82 3.59 12.65 12.44
N ASN A 83 2.63 12.49 13.35
CA ASN A 83 2.87 11.75 14.59
C ASN A 83 3.18 10.28 14.26
N GLU A 84 4.08 9.65 15.03
CA GLU A 84 4.46 8.26 14.78
C GLU A 84 3.37 7.27 15.23
N ASP A 85 2.55 7.71 16.19
CA ASP A 85 1.39 7.03 16.75
C ASP A 85 1.66 5.59 17.20
N CYS A 86 2.69 5.49 18.05
CA CYS A 86 3.04 4.27 18.80
C CYS A 86 3.30 3.05 17.91
N GLY A 87 3.90 3.26 16.74
CA GLY A 87 4.23 2.22 15.79
C GLY A 87 3.32 2.20 14.56
N GLN A 88 2.24 2.96 14.51
CA GLN A 88 1.26 2.87 13.43
C GLN A 88 1.82 3.33 12.07
N MET A 89 2.51 4.49 12.03
CA MET A 89 3.18 4.96 10.80
C MET A 89 4.29 4.00 10.36
N SER A 90 5.11 3.55 11.34
CA SER A 90 6.20 2.63 11.09
C SER A 90 5.71 1.26 10.58
N ALA A 91 4.66 0.72 11.17
CA ALA A 91 4.05 -0.54 10.76
C ALA A 91 3.43 -0.43 9.36
N TRP A 92 2.80 0.71 9.04
CA TRP A 92 2.31 0.99 7.70
C TRP A 92 3.45 0.91 6.68
N TYR A 93 4.58 1.58 6.93
CA TYR A 93 5.74 1.52 6.03
C TYR A 93 6.29 0.10 5.89
N VAL A 94 6.51 -0.61 7.01
CA VAL A 94 7.07 -1.97 6.99
C VAL A 94 6.20 -2.93 6.18
N MET A 95 4.88 -2.94 6.41
CA MET A 95 3.97 -3.80 5.66
C MET A 95 3.95 -3.41 4.17
N SER A 96 3.76 -2.12 3.89
CA SER A 96 3.66 -1.60 2.52
C SER A 96 4.94 -1.85 1.71
N ALA A 97 6.11 -1.70 2.34
CA ALA A 97 7.41 -1.96 1.72
C ALA A 97 7.62 -3.43 1.37
N MET A 98 7.07 -4.36 2.16
CA MET A 98 7.01 -5.79 1.79
C MET A 98 6.05 -6.06 0.63
N GLY A 99 5.19 -5.09 0.28
CA GLY A 99 4.29 -5.17 -0.86
C GLY A 99 2.85 -5.56 -0.52
N PHE A 100 2.42 -5.49 0.75
CA PHE A 100 1.03 -5.78 1.11
C PHE A 100 0.57 -5.02 2.37
N TYR A 101 -0.74 -4.91 2.59
CA TYR A 101 -1.32 -4.24 3.77
C TYR A 101 -2.63 -4.87 4.21
N GLN A 102 -2.98 -4.72 5.49
CA GLN A 102 -4.27 -5.20 6.03
C GLN A 102 -5.27 -4.04 6.08
N VAL A 103 -6.07 -3.90 5.01
CA VAL A 103 -7.06 -2.81 4.89
C VAL A 103 -8.16 -2.88 5.95
N CYS A 104 -8.61 -4.08 6.31
CA CYS A 104 -9.67 -4.30 7.30
C CYS A 104 -9.16 -5.22 8.43
N PRO A 105 -8.65 -4.65 9.53
CA PRO A 105 -8.28 -5.42 10.72
C PRO A 105 -9.51 -6.14 11.28
N GLY A 106 -9.53 -7.47 11.19
CA GLY A 106 -10.68 -8.32 11.52
C GLY A 106 -11.09 -9.26 10.38
N ILE A 107 -10.73 -8.92 9.14
CA ILE A 107 -10.78 -9.84 8.01
C ILE A 107 -9.35 -10.40 7.80
N PRO A 108 -9.15 -11.74 7.79
CA PRO A 108 -7.83 -12.35 7.67
C PRO A 108 -7.35 -12.37 6.21
N VAL A 109 -7.36 -11.20 5.56
CA VAL A 109 -6.98 -10.99 4.17
C VAL A 109 -6.01 -9.81 4.10
N TYR A 110 -4.95 -9.99 3.34
CA TYR A 110 -4.00 -8.95 2.97
C TYR A 110 -4.24 -8.51 1.54
N THR A 111 -4.02 -7.22 1.29
CA THR A 111 -4.15 -6.58 0.00
C THR A 111 -2.77 -6.26 -0.55
N VAL A 112 -2.47 -6.74 -1.76
CA VAL A 112 -1.19 -6.49 -2.42
C VAL A 112 -1.08 -5.02 -2.82
N GLY A 113 0.07 -4.41 -2.56
CA GLY A 113 0.40 -3.05 -2.96
C GLY A 113 1.56 -3.04 -3.95
N ARG A 114 2.48 -2.10 -3.73
CA ARG A 114 3.73 -1.97 -4.51
C ARG A 114 4.91 -2.29 -3.58
N PRO A 115 5.66 -3.39 -3.78
CA PRO A 115 6.83 -3.69 -2.97
C PRO A 115 7.95 -2.66 -3.19
N MET A 116 8.76 -2.45 -2.16
CA MET A 116 9.90 -1.52 -2.17
C MET A 116 11.25 -2.20 -1.98
N VAL A 117 11.24 -3.50 -1.70
CA VAL A 117 12.43 -4.33 -1.52
C VAL A 117 12.40 -5.50 -2.48
N ASP A 118 13.58 -5.93 -2.92
CA ASP A 118 13.71 -7.06 -3.86
C ASP A 118 13.49 -8.41 -3.18
N LYS A 119 13.71 -8.46 -1.87
CA LYS A 119 13.47 -9.65 -1.05
C LYS A 119 13.05 -9.27 0.36
N ALA A 120 12.03 -9.94 0.87
CA ALA A 120 11.66 -9.93 2.28
C ALA A 120 11.52 -11.36 2.80
N THR A 121 11.76 -11.55 4.10
CA THR A 121 11.69 -12.86 4.74
C THR A 121 11.04 -12.72 6.10
N ILE A 122 9.93 -13.42 6.30
CA ILE A 122 9.11 -13.36 7.51
C ILE A 122 9.15 -14.74 8.18
N ARG A 123 9.48 -14.77 9.47
CA ARG A 123 9.35 -15.99 10.29
C ARG A 123 7.92 -16.12 10.75
N VAL A 124 7.30 -17.24 10.44
CA VAL A 124 5.89 -17.56 10.73
C VAL A 124 5.78 -18.94 11.35
N ALA A 125 4.58 -19.32 11.81
CA ALA A 125 4.37 -20.62 12.48
C ALA A 125 4.77 -21.82 11.61
N GLY A 126 4.48 -21.79 10.31
CA GLY A 126 4.86 -22.83 9.34
C GLY A 126 6.32 -22.79 8.86
N GLY A 127 7.16 -21.91 9.42
CA GLY A 127 8.56 -21.74 9.04
C GLY A 127 8.84 -20.36 8.49
N THR A 128 9.23 -20.28 7.22
CA THR A 128 9.62 -19.02 6.58
C THR A 128 8.66 -18.70 5.45
N PHE A 129 8.18 -17.46 5.39
CA PHE A 129 7.50 -16.89 4.22
C PHE A 129 8.46 -15.92 3.52
N GLU A 130 8.84 -16.22 2.29
CA GLU A 130 9.72 -15.38 1.49
C GLU A 130 8.91 -14.60 0.45
N ILE A 131 9.20 -13.32 0.31
CA ILE A 131 8.72 -12.50 -0.81
C ILE A 131 9.93 -12.20 -1.67
N VAL A 132 9.86 -12.53 -2.95
CA VAL A 132 10.92 -12.28 -3.94
C VAL A 132 10.33 -11.46 -5.07
N VAL A 133 10.93 -10.32 -5.33
CA VAL A 133 10.46 -9.35 -6.32
C VAL A 133 11.49 -9.25 -7.43
N THR A 134 11.07 -9.48 -8.66
CA THR A 134 11.93 -9.37 -9.85
C THR A 134 11.62 -8.08 -10.59
N ASN A 135 12.65 -7.50 -11.21
CA ASN A 135 12.58 -6.22 -11.94
C ASN A 135 12.12 -5.03 -11.11
N ASN A 136 12.23 -5.03 -9.79
CA ASN A 136 11.84 -3.88 -8.97
C ASN A 136 12.78 -2.69 -9.19
N SER A 137 12.24 -1.56 -9.62
CA SER A 137 13.00 -0.32 -9.79
C SER A 137 12.08 0.90 -9.64
N PRO A 138 12.60 2.13 -9.59
CA PRO A 138 11.78 3.34 -9.67
C PRO A 138 10.90 3.41 -10.92
N GLU A 139 11.37 2.88 -12.05
CA GLU A 139 10.66 2.83 -13.33
C GLU A 139 9.64 1.68 -13.34
N ASN A 140 10.04 0.50 -12.87
CA ASN A 140 9.23 -0.70 -12.83
C ASN A 140 8.37 -0.75 -11.55
N LYS A 141 7.36 0.12 -11.47
CA LYS A 141 6.50 0.26 -10.29
C LYS A 141 5.22 -0.56 -10.33
N TYR A 142 4.90 -1.19 -11.46
CA TYR A 142 3.64 -1.93 -11.62
C TYR A 142 3.83 -3.41 -11.37
N VAL A 143 2.92 -4.02 -10.61
CA VAL A 143 2.87 -5.48 -10.45
C VAL A 143 2.30 -6.08 -11.73
N LYS A 144 3.09 -6.91 -12.40
CA LYS A 144 2.71 -7.62 -13.64
C LYS A 144 2.11 -8.99 -13.37
N SER A 145 2.73 -9.75 -12.47
CA SER A 145 2.25 -11.08 -12.08
C SER A 145 2.64 -11.39 -10.64
N ILE A 146 1.88 -12.29 -10.01
CA ILE A 146 2.17 -12.76 -8.66
C ILE A 146 1.96 -14.26 -8.62
N LYS A 147 2.94 -14.99 -8.09
CA LYS A 147 2.78 -16.41 -7.76
C LYS A 147 2.90 -16.62 -6.27
N LEU A 148 1.97 -17.35 -5.70
CA LEU A 148 2.00 -17.81 -4.33
C LEU A 148 2.22 -19.32 -4.34
N ASN A 149 3.36 -19.76 -3.82
CA ASN A 149 3.79 -21.17 -3.82
C ASN A 149 3.73 -21.81 -5.22
N GLY A 150 4.15 -21.04 -6.24
CA GLY A 150 4.17 -21.46 -7.65
C GLY A 150 2.82 -21.37 -8.37
N GLN A 151 1.73 -21.04 -7.67
CA GLN A 151 0.41 -20.85 -8.28
C GLN A 151 0.13 -19.38 -8.54
N GLU A 152 -0.39 -19.06 -9.73
CA GLU A 152 -0.75 -17.69 -10.09
C GLU A 152 -1.85 -17.16 -9.17
N LEU A 153 -1.63 -15.97 -8.60
CA LEU A 153 -2.58 -15.30 -7.75
C LEU A 153 -3.52 -14.44 -8.61
N ALA A 154 -4.73 -14.95 -8.89
CA ALA A 154 -5.68 -14.32 -9.80
C ALA A 154 -6.29 -12.99 -9.28
N THR A 155 -6.07 -12.66 -8.00
CA THR A 155 -6.61 -11.45 -7.37
C THR A 155 -5.51 -10.77 -6.56
N PRO A 156 -5.58 -9.45 -6.29
CA PRO A 156 -4.57 -8.76 -5.50
C PRO A 156 -4.75 -9.02 -3.98
N PHE A 157 -5.23 -10.20 -3.60
CA PHE A 157 -5.57 -10.57 -2.23
C PHE A 157 -5.05 -11.97 -1.92
N PHE A 158 -4.54 -12.15 -0.70
CA PHE A 158 -4.17 -13.47 -0.16
C PHE A 158 -4.55 -13.54 1.32
N SER A 159 -4.76 -14.75 1.83
CA SER A 159 -5.26 -14.92 3.20
C SER A 159 -4.14 -14.93 4.23
N HIS A 160 -4.48 -14.63 5.48
CA HIS A 160 -3.56 -14.84 6.60
C HIS A 160 -3.14 -16.30 6.75
N ALA A 161 -4.03 -17.24 6.42
CA ALA A 161 -3.71 -18.66 6.43
C ALA A 161 -2.62 -19.02 5.40
N ASP A 162 -2.57 -18.34 4.26
CA ASP A 162 -1.51 -18.52 3.28
C ASP A 162 -0.16 -18.00 3.79
N LEU A 163 -0.16 -16.85 4.47
CA LEU A 163 1.03 -16.28 5.07
C LEU A 163 1.63 -17.18 6.15
N VAL A 164 0.81 -17.62 7.12
CA VAL A 164 1.33 -18.31 8.31
C VAL A 164 1.77 -19.75 8.06
N LYS A 165 1.35 -20.36 6.94
CA LYS A 165 1.86 -21.66 6.48
C LYS A 165 3.32 -21.59 6.03
N GLY A 166 3.87 -20.38 5.81
CA GLY A 166 5.16 -20.20 5.16
C GLY A 166 5.08 -20.43 3.65
N GLY A 167 6.23 -20.44 2.99
CA GLY A 167 6.33 -20.61 1.54
C GLY A 167 6.93 -19.40 0.84
N LYS A 168 6.53 -19.17 -0.41
CA LYS A 168 7.13 -18.15 -1.27
C LYS A 168 6.07 -17.40 -2.06
N MET A 169 6.15 -16.07 -2.02
CA MET A 169 5.47 -15.17 -2.94
C MET A 169 6.50 -14.61 -3.93
N GLU A 170 6.24 -14.76 -5.22
CA GLU A 170 7.07 -14.24 -6.31
C GLU A 170 6.29 -13.14 -7.02
N ILE A 171 6.86 -11.95 -7.10
CA ILE A 171 6.24 -10.78 -7.72
C ILE A 171 7.10 -10.34 -8.90
N GLU A 172 6.52 -10.26 -10.09
CA GLU A 172 7.19 -9.68 -11.27
C GLU A 172 6.74 -8.23 -11.45
N MET A 173 7.69 -7.30 -11.51
CA MET A 173 7.41 -5.89 -11.75
C MET A 173 7.58 -5.50 -13.22
N SER A 174 6.93 -4.41 -13.63
CA SER A 174 6.91 -3.88 -14.99
C SER A 174 6.85 -2.35 -15.00
N ALA A 175 7.37 -1.72 -16.06
CA ALA A 175 7.23 -0.29 -16.34
C ALA A 175 5.85 0.08 -16.92
N THR A 176 5.07 -0.91 -17.36
CA THR A 176 3.73 -0.74 -17.93
C THR A 176 2.71 -1.57 -17.16
N HIS A 177 1.50 -1.02 -17.00
CA HIS A 177 0.36 -1.67 -16.36
C HIS A 177 -0.62 -2.28 -17.37
#